data_AF-A0A0Q4HVP2-F1
#
_entry.id   AF-A0A0Q4HVP2-F1
#
_cell.length_a   1.000
_cell.length_b   1.000
_cell.length_c   1.000
_cell.angle_alpha   90.00
_cell.angle_beta   90.00
_cell.angle_gamma   90.00
#
_symmetry.space_group_name_H-M   'P 1'
#
loop_
_entity.id
_entity.type
_entity.pdbx_description
1 polymer ?
#
loop_
_entity_poly.entity_id
_entity_poly.type
_entity_poly.pdbx_seq_one_letter_code
_entity_poly.pdbx_strand_id
1 'polypeptide(L)' 'MADAGDFAAVLEQQHLERSLAAARQPVPVGEPGECDRCGDDSLRLISGWCAPCRDAEPRRVRRV' A
#
# COMPACT_ATOMS: atom_id res chain seq x y z
N MET A 1 40.64 -8.14 4.40
CA MET A 1 40.53 -8.37 2.95
C MET A 1 39.07 -8.65 2.69
N ALA A 2 38.45 -8.00 1.70
CA ALA A 2 37.07 -8.29 1.37
C ALA A 2 36.99 -9.63 0.62
N ASP A 3 36.06 -10.49 0.99
CA ASP A 3 35.83 -11.78 0.35
C ASP A 3 34.56 -11.78 -0.52
N ALA A 4 34.23 -12.93 -1.10
CA ALA A 4 33.04 -13.08 -1.94
C ALA A 4 31.73 -12.79 -1.18
N GLY A 5 31.69 -13.04 0.13
CA GLY A 5 30.55 -12.73 0.98
C GLY A 5 30.35 -11.23 1.14
N ASP A 6 31.44 -10.48 1.34
CA ASP A 6 31.40 -9.02 1.42
C ASP A 6 30.83 -8.40 0.12
N PHE A 7 31.26 -8.91 -1.05
CA PHE A 7 30.74 -8.43 -2.33
C PHE A 7 29.27 -8.80 -2.55
N ALA A 8 28.84 -9.98 -2.12
CA ALA A 8 27.44 -10.40 -2.22
C ALA A 8 26.53 -9.48 -1.39
N ALA A 9 26.95 -9.12 -0.17
CA ALA A 9 26.20 -8.22 0.71
C ALA A 9 26.03 -6.82 0.10
N VAL A 10 27.09 -6.28 -0.53
CA VAL A 10 27.02 -4.98 -1.23
C VAL A 10 26.00 -5.02 -2.38
N LEU A 11 25.99 -6.09 -3.17
CA LEU A 11 25.05 -6.23 -4.27
C LEU A 11 23.60 -6.31 -3.75
N GLU A 12 23.35 -7.13 -2.73
CA GLU A 12 22.02 -7.25 -2.11
C GLU A 12 21.53 -5.88 -1.61
N GLN A 13 22.38 -5.13 -0.93
CA GLN A 13 22.03 -3.82 -0.40
C GLN A 13 21.66 -2.84 -1.51
N GLN A 14 22.42 -2.80 -2.61
CA GLN A 14 22.09 -2.00 -3.79
C GLN A 14 20.75 -2.43 -4.43
N HIS A 15 20.47 -3.74 -4.50
CA HIS A 15 19.21 -4.25 -5.03
C HIS A 15 18.01 -3.86 -4.15
N LEU A 16 18.17 -3.95 -2.83
CA LEU A 16 17.15 -3.55 -1.87
C LEU A 16 16.84 -2.07 -1.98
N GLU A 17 17.87 -1.21 -1.98
CA GLU A 17 17.73 0.24 -2.08
C GLU A 17 16.98 0.66 -3.35
N ARG A 18 17.35 0.10 -4.50
CA ARG A 18 16.67 0.35 -5.78
C ARG A 18 15.20 -0.07 -5.72
N SER A 19 14.91 -1.23 -5.13
CA SER A 19 13.56 -1.76 -5.03
C SER A 19 12.69 -0.89 -4.11
N LEU A 20 13.22 -0.46 -2.97
CA LEU A 20 12.54 0.43 -2.04
C LEU A 20 12.28 1.80 -2.68
N ALA A 21 13.26 2.35 -3.40
CA ALA A 21 13.09 3.62 -4.10
C ALA A 21 11.97 3.55 -5.15
N ALA A 22 11.91 2.46 -5.92
CA ALA A 22 10.85 2.27 -6.93
C ALA A 22 9.47 2.01 -6.31
N ALA A 23 9.40 1.29 -5.19
CA ALA A 23 8.15 0.94 -4.51
C ALA A 23 7.54 2.09 -3.69
N ARG A 24 8.32 3.14 -3.38
CA ARG A 24 7.83 4.32 -2.66
C ARG A 24 6.82 5.08 -3.51
N GLN A 25 5.55 4.83 -3.26
CA GLN A 25 4.43 5.58 -3.82
C GLN A 25 3.84 6.51 -2.75
N PRO A 26 3.39 7.73 -3.12
CA PRO A 26 2.70 8.60 -2.19
C PRO A 26 1.43 7.92 -1.68
N VAL A 27 1.30 7.84 -0.37
CA VAL A 27 0.10 7.28 0.27
C VAL A 27 -0.96 8.37 0.30
N PRO A 28 -2.08 8.24 -0.43
CA PRO A 28 -3.11 9.26 -0.47
C PRO A 28 -3.72 9.46 0.93
N VAL A 29 -3.79 10.72 1.35
CA VAL A 29 -4.53 11.14 2.54
C VAL A 29 -6.02 10.90 2.27
N GLY A 30 -6.74 10.41 3.26
CA GLY A 30 -8.18 10.22 3.15
C GLY A 30 -8.92 11.13 4.12
N GLU A 31 -10.17 11.41 3.80
CA GLU A 31 -11.07 12.21 4.61
C GLU A 31 -11.99 11.31 5.45
N PRO A 32 -12.40 11.73 6.66
CA PRO A 32 -13.41 11.03 7.43
C PRO A 32 -14.81 11.26 6.86
N GLY A 33 -15.67 10.24 6.90
CA GLY A 33 -17.08 10.34 6.52
C GLY A 33 -17.71 8.99 6.14
N GLU A 34 -18.87 9.05 5.50
CA GLU A 34 -19.61 7.88 5.02
C GLU A 34 -19.12 7.42 3.62
N CYS A 35 -18.97 6.12 3.43
CA CYS A 35 -18.51 5.53 2.16
C CYS A 35 -19.62 5.51 1.09
N ASP A 36 -19.35 6.06 -0.09
CA ASP A 36 -20.32 6.14 -1.21
C ASP A 36 -20.77 4.77 -1.75
N ARG A 37 -20.04 3.69 -1.44
CA ARG A 37 -20.32 2.34 -1.97
C ARG A 37 -21.12 1.48 -0.99
N CYS A 38 -20.73 1.45 0.28
CA CYS A 38 -21.33 0.58 1.29
C CYS A 38 -22.17 1.33 2.34
N GLY A 39 -22.05 2.65 2.46
CA GLY A 39 -22.75 3.45 3.48
C GLY A 39 -22.13 3.37 4.87
N ASP A 40 -20.96 2.72 5.03
CA ASP A 40 -20.29 2.66 6.32
C ASP A 40 -19.46 3.92 6.58
N ASP A 41 -19.47 4.38 7.83
CA ASP A 41 -18.55 5.42 8.30
C ASP A 41 -17.10 4.92 8.34
N SER A 42 -16.19 5.71 7.78
CA SER A 42 -14.76 5.44 7.78
C SER A 42 -13.98 6.71 8.10
N LEU A 43 -12.94 6.58 8.91
CA LEU A 43 -12.01 7.68 9.19
C LEU A 43 -11.10 8.01 7.99
N ARG A 44 -11.06 7.15 6.97
CA ARG A 44 -10.15 7.29 5.83
C ARG A 44 -10.78 6.85 4.51
N LEU A 45 -11.57 7.75 3.93
CA LEU A 45 -12.10 7.66 2.59
C LEU A 45 -11.09 8.23 1.59
N ILE A 46 -10.78 7.47 0.55
CA ILE A 46 -9.98 7.95 -0.58
C ILE A 46 -10.92 7.93 -1.77
N SER A 47 -11.14 9.09 -2.39
CA SER A 47 -12.13 9.26 -3.46
C SER A 47 -13.54 8.78 -3.07
N GLY A 48 -13.94 9.04 -1.81
CA GLY A 48 -15.27 8.70 -1.28
C GLY A 48 -15.45 7.23 -0.86
N TRP A 49 -14.45 6.37 -1.06
CA TRP A 49 -14.55 4.93 -0.77
C TRP A 49 -13.71 4.53 0.43
N CYS A 50 -14.23 3.62 1.25
CA CYS A 50 -13.50 3.02 2.37
C CYS A 50 -12.50 1.93 1.88
N ALA A 51 -11.53 1.57 2.74
CA ALA A 51 -10.50 0.55 2.45
C ALA A 51 -11.07 -0.76 1.86
N PRO A 52 -12.06 -1.44 2.50
CA PRO A 52 -12.58 -2.67 1.93
C PRO A 52 -13.29 -2.45 0.60
N CYS A 53 -13.93 -1.29 0.37
CA CYS A 53 -14.62 -1.04 -0.88
C CYS A 53 -13.68 -0.74 -2.06
N ARG A 54 -12.54 -0.06 -1.83
CA ARG A 54 -11.54 0.24 -2.86
C ARG A 54 -10.61 -0.95 -3.17
N ASP A 55 -10.27 -1.75 -2.15
CA ASP A 55 -9.28 -2.82 -2.28
C ASP A 55 -9.92 -4.19 -2.58
N ALA A 56 -11.25 -4.33 -2.42
CA ALA A 56 -11.92 -5.60 -2.68
C ALA A 56 -12.10 -5.90 -4.18
N GLU A 57 -11.82 -7.15 -4.54
CA GLU A 57 -12.43 -7.77 -5.71
C GLU A 57 -13.97 -7.72 -5.60
N PRO A 58 -14.70 -7.60 -6.73
CA PRO A 58 -16.12 -7.24 -6.77
C PRO A 58 -17.08 -8.14 -5.97
N ARG A 59 -16.60 -9.28 -5.45
CA ARG A 59 -17.39 -10.28 -4.71
C ARG A 59 -17.34 -10.19 -3.17
N ARG A 60 -16.55 -9.28 -2.58
CA ARG A 60 -16.36 -9.22 -1.10
C ARG A 60 -16.87 -7.96 -0.41
N VAL A 61 -17.70 -7.13 -1.05
CA VAL A 61 -18.42 -6.06 -0.34
C VAL A 61 -19.73 -6.61 0.21
N ARG A 62 -19.72 -7.02 1.48
CA ARG A 62 -20.92 -7.45 2.18
C ARG A 62 -21.75 -6.20 2.51
N ARG A 63 -22.91 -6.06 1.87
CA ARG A 63 -23.97 -5.14 2.35
C ARG A 63 -24.55 -5.72 3.64
N VAL A 64 -24.59 -4.91 4.69
CA VAL A 64 -25.48 -5.10 5.84
C VAL A 64 -26.74 -4.30 5.56
#